data_AF-A0A819ZRU6-F1
#
_entry.id   AF-A0A819ZRU6-F1
#
_cell.length_a   1.000
_cell.length_b   1.000
_cell.length_c   1.000
_cell.angle_alpha   90.00
_cell.angle_beta   90.00
_cell.angle_gamma   90.00
#
_symmetry.space_group_name_H-M   'P 1'
#
loop_
_entity.id
_entity.type
_entity.pdbx_description
1 polymer ?
#
loop_
_entity_poly.entity_id
_entity_poly.type
_entity_poly.pdbx_seq_one_letter_code
_entity_poly.pdbx_strand_id
1 'polypeptide(L)'
;MEENSLVFKYLHGRKKLDICKRKFLHYYDLILIEIEQDKINENYEDVQKKLDIIQSLICLDEFFIKLSENNKFENLFKKSQSDFLKIPEQTYKIILDAISKQDFILISFKLSSMEIFAKSKFIFHIKTSLENILESIIKDTKNYANSLNENIRYEQNKENLRKYIENHNRIQTILQQTKILNFIDKNIRILLENLFGEIEKILMKKFFNILQSIENFFNQNNFLFIEKTMEYLIDLLKELNDYYKFESIQDDIIQLKTRISQLPNEILQKYDFTDLNKYVNESPKDVCEQLKLVSSNGYSKYTQIYRQIIEKLRKNFSSEINYGKNITSFNRSMKLTIIRDASYYLPDELQNIFRNDIEEISQILRKEVYMPDYFY
;
A
#
# COMPACT_ATOMS: atom_id res chain seq x y z
N MET A 1 -61.16 -24.73 -75.25
CA MET A 1 -61.34 -23.89 -74.05
C MET A 1 -60.43 -24.30 -72.88
N GLU A 2 -59.92 -25.53 -72.81
CA GLU A 2 -59.06 -25.99 -71.70
C GLU A 2 -57.62 -25.42 -71.73
N GLU A 3 -57.06 -25.12 -72.91
CA GLU A 3 -55.71 -24.54 -73.04
C GLU A 3 -55.60 -23.12 -72.46
N ASN A 4 -56.64 -22.30 -72.61
CA ASN A 4 -56.67 -20.94 -72.03
C ASN A 4 -56.65 -20.97 -70.49
N SER A 5 -57.28 -21.97 -69.87
CA SER A 5 -57.28 -22.19 -68.42
C SER A 5 -55.88 -22.52 -67.87
N LEU A 6 -55.10 -23.31 -68.61
CA LEU A 6 -53.71 -23.64 -68.28
C LEU A 6 -52.78 -22.42 -68.40
N VAL A 7 -52.92 -21.62 -69.47
CA VAL A 7 -52.13 -20.39 -69.66
C VAL A 7 -52.38 -19.38 -68.53
N PHE A 8 -53.64 -19.15 -68.14
CA PHE A 8 -53.97 -18.26 -67.02
C PHE A 8 -53.44 -18.75 -65.67
N LYS A 9 -53.51 -20.06 -65.39
CA LYS A 9 -52.90 -20.67 -64.19
C LYS A 9 -51.39 -20.50 -64.18
N TYR A 10 -50.74 -20.67 -65.33
CA TYR A 10 -49.28 -20.50 -65.47
C TYR A 10 -48.84 -19.04 -65.25
N LEU A 11 -49.56 -18.08 -65.85
CA LEU A 11 -49.33 -16.65 -65.64
C LEU A 11 -49.55 -16.22 -64.19
N HIS A 12 -50.58 -16.76 -63.53
CA HIS A 12 -50.83 -16.51 -62.11
C HIS A 12 -49.73 -17.12 -61.22
N GLY A 13 -49.28 -18.34 -61.52
CA GLY A 13 -48.17 -18.99 -60.84
C GLY A 13 -46.88 -18.18 -60.96
N ARG A 14 -46.56 -17.70 -62.16
CA ARG A 14 -45.39 -16.86 -62.43
C ARG A 14 -45.43 -15.54 -61.64
N LYS A 15 -46.58 -14.84 -61.61
CA LYS A 15 -46.73 -13.62 -60.81
C LYS A 15 -46.50 -13.85 -59.31
N LYS A 16 -47.04 -14.95 -58.76
CA LYS A 16 -46.82 -15.33 -57.35
C LYS A 16 -45.34 -15.61 -57.08
N LEU A 17 -44.68 -16.31 -58.00
CA LEU A 17 -43.27 -16.66 -57.89
C LEU A 17 -42.37 -15.40 -57.97
N ASP A 18 -42.71 -14.42 -58.81
CA ASP A 18 -42.00 -13.13 -58.87
C ASP A 18 -42.19 -12.29 -57.59
N ILE A 19 -43.36 -12.34 -56.95
CA ILE A 19 -43.57 -11.70 -55.64
C ILE A 19 -42.71 -12.37 -54.57
N CYS A 20 -42.69 -13.70 -54.53
CA CYS A 20 -41.83 -14.45 -53.59
C CYS A 20 -40.35 -14.12 -53.80
N LYS A 21 -39.89 -14.03 -55.06
CA LYS A 21 -38.52 -13.61 -55.40
C LYS A 21 -38.18 -12.23 -54.86
N ARG A 22 -39.06 -11.24 -55.05
CA ARG A 22 -38.83 -9.88 -54.53
C ARG A 22 -38.75 -9.86 -53.02
N LYS A 23 -39.62 -10.60 -52.34
CA LYS A 23 -39.58 -10.73 -50.88
C LYS A 23 -38.28 -11.39 -50.40
N PHE A 24 -37.82 -12.44 -51.09
CA PHE A 24 -36.57 -13.13 -50.76
C PHE A 24 -35.35 -12.20 -50.90
N LEU A 25 -35.27 -11.45 -52.00
CA LEU A 25 -34.21 -10.46 -52.20
C LEU A 25 -34.28 -9.30 -51.19
N HIS A 26 -35.47 -8.82 -50.86
CA HIS A 26 -35.63 -7.80 -49.83
C HIS A 26 -35.16 -8.30 -48.46
N TYR A 27 -35.43 -9.57 -48.15
CA TYR A 27 -34.98 -10.19 -46.90
C TYR A 27 -33.45 -10.31 -46.83
N TYR A 28 -32.78 -10.56 -47.96
CA TYR A 28 -31.32 -10.52 -48.06
C TYR A 28 -30.77 -9.14 -47.65
N ASP A 29 -31.33 -8.06 -48.21
CA ASP A 29 -30.86 -6.70 -47.92
C ASP A 29 -31.06 -6.33 -46.43
N LEU A 30 -32.19 -6.75 -45.84
CA LEU A 30 -32.47 -6.55 -44.41
C LEU A 30 -31.46 -7.30 -43.53
N ILE A 31 -31.27 -8.61 -43.76
CA ILE A 31 -30.33 -9.41 -42.97
C ILE A 31 -28.90 -8.86 -43.07
N LEU A 32 -28.48 -8.42 -44.26
CA LEU A 32 -27.16 -7.82 -44.46
C LEU A 32 -26.97 -6.59 -43.56
N ILE A 33 -27.95 -5.69 -43.53
CA ILE A 33 -27.91 -4.48 -42.70
C ILE A 33 -27.89 -4.84 -41.22
N GLU A 34 -28.75 -5.75 -40.79
CA GLU A 34 -28.85 -6.15 -39.39
C GLU A 34 -27.56 -6.82 -38.88
N ILE A 35 -26.94 -7.70 -39.68
CA ILE A 35 -25.66 -8.33 -39.31
C ILE A 35 -24.55 -7.30 -39.15
N GLU A 36 -24.44 -6.34 -40.06
CA GLU A 36 -23.41 -5.30 -39.96
C GLU A 36 -23.66 -4.40 -38.75
N GLN A 37 -24.91 -4.06 -38.44
CA GLN A 37 -25.27 -3.32 -37.22
C GLN A 37 -24.94 -4.10 -35.95
N ASP A 38 -25.27 -5.39 -35.89
CA ASP A 38 -24.97 -6.21 -34.73
C ASP A 38 -23.47 -6.44 -34.53
N LYS A 39 -22.70 -6.55 -35.62
CA LYS A 39 -21.23 -6.57 -35.55
C LYS A 39 -20.68 -5.28 -34.96
N ILE A 40 -21.18 -4.12 -35.39
CA ILE A 40 -20.79 -2.80 -34.86
C ILE A 40 -21.13 -2.70 -33.37
N ASN A 41 -22.29 -3.21 -32.96
CA ASN A 41 -22.76 -3.17 -31.58
C ASN A 41 -22.18 -4.30 -30.70
N GLU A 42 -21.31 -5.15 -31.22
CA GLU A 42 -20.75 -6.33 -30.54
C GLU A 42 -21.82 -7.36 -30.05
N ASN A 43 -22.99 -7.40 -30.69
CA ASN A 43 -24.10 -8.33 -30.41
C ASN A 43 -23.86 -9.70 -31.08
N TYR A 44 -22.76 -10.37 -30.73
CA TYR A 44 -22.31 -11.57 -31.42
C TYR A 44 -23.26 -12.77 -31.32
N GLU A 45 -24.11 -12.84 -30.29
CA GLU A 45 -25.14 -13.88 -30.18
C GLU A 45 -26.20 -13.74 -31.28
N ASP A 46 -26.60 -12.49 -31.58
CA ASP A 46 -27.57 -12.22 -32.65
C ASP A 46 -26.93 -12.38 -34.03
N VAL A 47 -25.63 -12.07 -34.17
CA VAL A 47 -24.86 -12.40 -35.38
C VAL A 47 -24.86 -13.92 -35.62
N GLN A 48 -24.65 -14.74 -34.58
CA GLN A 48 -24.67 -16.20 -34.71
C GLN A 48 -26.07 -16.71 -35.12
N LYS A 49 -27.14 -16.23 -34.47
CA LYS A 49 -28.52 -16.59 -34.85
C LYS A 49 -28.81 -16.23 -36.31
N LYS A 50 -28.36 -15.06 -36.76
CA LYS A 50 -28.53 -14.62 -38.15
C LYS A 50 -27.69 -15.44 -39.13
N LEU A 51 -26.50 -15.87 -38.75
CA LEU A 51 -25.70 -16.82 -39.55
C LEU A 51 -26.43 -18.15 -39.73
N ASP A 52 -27.07 -18.69 -38.69
CA ASP A 52 -27.85 -19.94 -38.77
C ASP A 52 -29.07 -19.78 -39.70
N ILE A 53 -29.74 -18.62 -39.64
CA ILE A 53 -30.84 -18.25 -40.54
C ILE A 53 -30.33 -18.17 -41.98
N ILE A 54 -29.22 -17.47 -42.24
CA ILE A 54 -28.62 -17.38 -43.58
C ILE A 54 -28.30 -18.77 -44.10
N GLN A 55 -27.65 -19.62 -43.29
CA GLN A 55 -27.27 -20.98 -43.69
C GLN A 55 -28.48 -21.78 -44.16
N SER A 56 -29.62 -21.63 -43.47
CA SER A 56 -30.88 -22.27 -43.82
C SER A 56 -31.46 -21.74 -45.15
N LEU A 57 -31.18 -20.49 -45.51
CA LEU A 57 -31.67 -19.84 -46.74
C LEU A 57 -30.79 -20.11 -47.96
N ILE A 58 -29.57 -20.62 -47.79
CA ILE A 58 -28.66 -20.97 -48.90
C ILE A 58 -29.34 -21.95 -49.87
N CYS A 59 -30.12 -22.91 -49.37
CA CYS A 59 -30.81 -23.89 -50.24
C CYS A 59 -31.86 -23.25 -51.16
N LEU A 60 -32.32 -22.03 -50.85
CA LEU A 60 -33.28 -21.27 -51.64
C LEU A 60 -32.59 -20.34 -52.66
N ASP A 61 -31.27 -20.12 -52.56
CA ASP A 61 -30.52 -19.32 -53.53
C ASP A 61 -30.73 -19.90 -54.95
N GLU A 62 -30.53 -21.20 -55.13
CA GLU A 62 -30.66 -21.86 -56.44
C GLU A 62 -32.10 -21.84 -56.99
N PHE A 63 -33.11 -21.87 -56.10
CA PHE A 63 -34.52 -21.89 -56.48
C PHE A 63 -35.01 -20.53 -56.98
N PHE A 64 -34.57 -19.44 -56.34
CA PHE A 64 -35.01 -18.09 -56.69
C PHE A 64 -34.11 -17.39 -57.72
N ILE A 65 -32.86 -17.83 -57.89
CA ILE A 65 -31.82 -17.15 -58.70
C ILE A 65 -31.42 -18.00 -59.91
N LYS A 66 -32.33 -18.24 -60.87
CA LYS A 66 -31.97 -18.88 -62.15
C LYS A 66 -31.49 -17.91 -63.26
N LEU A 67 -31.22 -16.62 -62.96
CA LEU A 67 -30.97 -15.62 -64.01
C LEU A 67 -29.94 -14.49 -63.70
N SER A 68 -29.12 -14.58 -62.65
CA SER A 68 -27.97 -13.66 -62.51
C SER A 68 -26.92 -14.28 -61.61
N GLU A 69 -25.66 -14.23 -62.04
CA GLU A 69 -24.49 -14.60 -61.25
C GLU A 69 -24.59 -14.07 -59.81
N ASN A 70 -24.63 -15.00 -58.84
CA ASN A 70 -24.04 -14.95 -57.51
C ASN A 70 -24.93 -15.64 -56.48
N ASN A 71 -24.36 -16.66 -55.83
CA ASN A 71 -24.89 -17.30 -54.63
C ASN A 71 -24.87 -16.26 -53.49
N LYS A 72 -25.89 -15.41 -53.41
CA LYS A 72 -25.88 -14.20 -52.57
C LYS A 72 -25.87 -14.55 -51.09
N PHE A 73 -26.78 -15.42 -50.62
CA PHE A 73 -26.78 -15.84 -49.22
C PHE A 73 -25.57 -16.73 -48.92
N GLU A 74 -25.12 -17.58 -49.86
CA GLU A 74 -23.90 -18.38 -49.67
C GLU A 74 -22.65 -17.49 -49.50
N ASN A 75 -22.49 -16.45 -50.32
CA ASN A 75 -21.38 -15.51 -50.24
C ASN A 75 -21.45 -14.68 -48.96
N LEU A 76 -22.66 -14.23 -48.58
CA LEU A 76 -22.89 -13.53 -47.32
C LEU A 76 -22.55 -14.40 -46.11
N PHE A 77 -22.93 -15.68 -46.14
CA PHE A 77 -22.58 -16.66 -45.12
C PHE A 77 -21.07 -16.84 -45.01
N LYS A 78 -20.39 -17.14 -46.12
CA LYS A 78 -18.93 -17.35 -46.13
C LYS A 78 -18.17 -16.14 -45.59
N LYS A 79 -18.55 -14.92 -46.02
CA LYS A 79 -17.93 -13.68 -45.53
C LYS A 79 -18.20 -13.49 -44.04
N SER A 80 -19.46 -13.53 -43.64
CA SER A 80 -19.86 -13.25 -42.25
C SER A 80 -19.36 -14.31 -41.28
N GLN A 81 -19.32 -15.58 -41.68
CA GLN A 81 -18.74 -16.68 -40.90
C GLN A 81 -17.22 -16.51 -40.74
N SER A 82 -16.50 -16.13 -41.81
CA SER A 82 -15.06 -15.85 -41.74
C SER A 82 -14.75 -14.69 -40.79
N ASP A 83 -15.52 -13.61 -40.86
CA ASP A 83 -15.39 -12.47 -39.94
C ASP A 83 -15.71 -12.90 -38.50
N PHE A 84 -16.79 -13.67 -38.31
CA PHE A 84 -17.22 -14.16 -37.00
C PHE A 84 -16.15 -15.04 -36.33
N LEU A 85 -15.48 -15.90 -37.10
CA LEU A 85 -14.40 -16.77 -36.61
C LEU A 85 -13.12 -16.01 -36.23
N LYS A 86 -12.93 -14.76 -36.66
CA LYS A 86 -11.78 -13.92 -36.27
C LYS A 86 -11.99 -13.19 -34.95
N ILE A 87 -13.25 -12.98 -34.55
CA ILE A 87 -13.60 -12.27 -33.31
C ILE A 87 -12.89 -12.84 -32.08
N PRO A 88 -12.85 -14.17 -31.85
CA PRO A 88 -12.19 -14.73 -30.66
C PRO A 88 -10.72 -14.35 -30.56
N GLU A 89 -9.99 -14.34 -31.69
CA GLU A 89 -8.57 -13.98 -31.69
C GLU A 89 -8.36 -12.48 -31.42
N GLN A 90 -9.23 -11.63 -31.95
CA GLN A 90 -9.18 -10.18 -31.71
C GLN A 90 -9.52 -9.84 -30.26
N THR A 91 -10.63 -10.39 -29.74
CA THR A 91 -11.05 -10.22 -28.34
C THR A 91 -9.99 -10.78 -27.38
N TYR A 92 -9.36 -11.91 -27.73
CA TYR A 92 -8.22 -12.45 -26.98
C TYR A 92 -7.06 -11.46 -26.86
N LYS A 93 -6.64 -10.85 -27.98
CA LYS A 93 -5.55 -9.86 -27.98
C LYS A 93 -5.90 -8.63 -27.13
N ILE A 94 -7.14 -8.15 -27.20
CA ILE A 94 -7.62 -7.02 -26.39
C ILE A 94 -7.59 -7.37 -24.91
N ILE A 95 -8.08 -8.56 -24.53
CA ILE A 95 -8.08 -8.98 -23.13
C ILE A 95 -6.65 -9.14 -22.60
N LEU A 96 -5.72 -9.71 -23.38
CA LEU A 96 -4.32 -9.82 -22.94
C LEU A 96 -3.64 -8.47 -22.76
N ASP A 97 -3.89 -7.51 -23.65
CA ASP A 97 -3.40 -6.14 -23.49
C ASP A 97 -3.98 -5.50 -22.23
N ALA A 98 -5.28 -5.66 -21.98
CA ALA A 98 -5.93 -5.17 -20.77
C ALA A 98 -5.38 -5.84 -19.49
N ILE A 99 -5.10 -7.14 -19.52
CA ILE A 99 -4.42 -7.91 -18.45
C ILE A 99 -3.05 -7.29 -18.17
N SER A 100 -2.25 -7.02 -19.20
CA SER A 100 -0.92 -6.40 -19.05
C SER A 100 -0.97 -4.99 -18.43
N LYS A 101 -2.03 -4.24 -18.73
CA LYS A 101 -2.30 -2.90 -18.19
C LYS A 101 -3.05 -2.91 -16.87
N GLN A 102 -3.47 -4.09 -16.40
CA GLN A 102 -4.28 -4.28 -15.19
C GLN A 102 -5.62 -3.51 -15.22
N ASP A 103 -6.25 -3.42 -16.40
CA ASP A 103 -7.56 -2.79 -16.59
C ASP A 103 -8.69 -3.81 -16.37
N PHE A 104 -9.02 -4.04 -15.10
CA PHE A 104 -10.02 -5.05 -14.70
C PHE A 104 -11.45 -4.72 -15.17
N ILE A 105 -11.76 -3.45 -15.45
CA ILE A 105 -13.06 -3.05 -15.98
C ILE A 105 -13.18 -3.51 -17.43
N LEU A 106 -12.17 -3.21 -18.26
CA LEU A 106 -12.14 -3.63 -19.65
C LEU A 106 -12.09 -5.15 -19.80
N ILE A 107 -11.32 -5.84 -18.94
CA ILE A 107 -11.29 -7.31 -18.90
C ILE A 107 -12.69 -7.87 -18.64
N SER A 108 -13.36 -7.38 -17.59
CA SER A 108 -14.73 -7.80 -17.23
C SER A 108 -15.71 -7.59 -18.39
N PHE A 109 -15.63 -6.43 -19.06
CA PHE A 109 -16.46 -6.12 -20.21
C PHE A 109 -16.24 -7.11 -21.37
N LYS A 110 -14.98 -7.36 -21.75
CA LYS A 110 -14.64 -8.19 -22.91
C LYS A 110 -14.76 -9.70 -22.66
N LEU A 111 -14.69 -10.15 -21.41
CA LEU A 111 -14.97 -11.55 -21.05
C LEU A 111 -16.38 -11.99 -21.44
N SER A 112 -17.38 -11.10 -21.35
CA SER A 112 -18.76 -11.35 -21.81
C SER A 112 -18.82 -11.79 -23.27
N SER A 113 -18.06 -11.10 -24.13
CA SER A 113 -18.03 -11.40 -25.57
C SER A 113 -17.36 -12.74 -25.87
N MET A 114 -16.57 -13.28 -24.93
CA MET A 114 -15.88 -14.56 -25.04
C MET A 114 -16.74 -15.76 -24.62
N GLU A 115 -17.84 -15.57 -23.90
CA GLU A 115 -18.72 -16.67 -23.44
C GLU A 115 -19.26 -17.49 -24.63
N ILE A 116 -19.56 -16.82 -25.74
CA ILE A 116 -20.03 -17.45 -27.00
C ILE A 116 -18.97 -18.40 -27.57
N PHE A 117 -17.70 -18.21 -27.21
CA PHE A 117 -16.55 -18.97 -27.69
C PHE A 117 -15.93 -19.88 -26.62
N ALA A 118 -16.76 -20.38 -25.69
CA ALA A 118 -16.39 -21.19 -24.52
C ALA A 118 -15.39 -22.34 -24.78
N LYS A 119 -15.36 -22.90 -25.98
CA LYS A 119 -14.48 -24.02 -26.38
C LYS A 119 -13.14 -23.59 -27.00
N SER A 120 -12.87 -22.27 -27.09
CA SER A 120 -11.64 -21.78 -27.71
C SER A 120 -10.42 -21.98 -26.81
N LYS A 121 -9.27 -22.33 -27.39
CA LYS A 121 -7.98 -22.39 -26.68
C LYS A 121 -7.61 -21.06 -26.00
N PHE A 122 -8.15 -19.95 -26.49
CA PHE A 122 -7.86 -18.61 -25.98
C PHE A 122 -8.37 -18.39 -24.56
N ILE A 123 -9.51 -18.99 -24.20
CA ILE A 123 -10.09 -18.88 -22.86
C ILE A 123 -9.15 -19.43 -21.79
N PHE A 124 -8.53 -20.59 -22.06
CA PHE A 124 -7.56 -21.18 -21.15
C PHE A 124 -6.35 -20.26 -20.90
N HIS A 125 -5.83 -19.64 -21.97
CA HIS A 125 -4.72 -18.70 -21.85
C HIS A 125 -5.12 -17.42 -21.10
N ILE A 126 -6.28 -16.83 -21.39
CA ILE A 126 -6.80 -15.66 -20.67
C ILE A 126 -6.92 -15.97 -19.19
N LYS A 127 -7.50 -17.13 -18.85
CA LYS A 127 -7.66 -17.57 -17.46
C LYS A 127 -6.32 -17.66 -16.76
N THR A 128 -5.39 -18.42 -17.32
CA THR A 128 -4.04 -18.59 -16.75
C THR A 128 -3.32 -17.25 -16.57
N SER A 129 -3.37 -16.37 -17.56
CA SER A 129 -2.74 -15.04 -17.50
C SER A 129 -3.38 -14.14 -16.44
N LEU A 130 -4.71 -14.15 -16.33
CA LEU A 130 -5.43 -13.38 -15.33
C LEU A 130 -5.11 -13.88 -13.92
N GLU A 131 -5.13 -15.20 -13.72
CA GLU A 131 -4.82 -15.84 -12.44
C GLU A 131 -3.40 -15.51 -11.97
N ASN A 132 -2.40 -15.58 -12.85
CA ASN A 132 -1.02 -15.20 -12.52
C ASN A 132 -0.90 -13.74 -12.06
N ILE A 133 -1.61 -12.81 -12.71
CA ILE A 133 -1.59 -11.40 -12.31
C ILE A 133 -2.29 -11.20 -10.97
N LEU A 134 -3.42 -11.86 -10.74
CA LEU A 134 -4.13 -11.79 -9.48
C LEU A 134 -3.28 -12.34 -8.32
N GLU A 135 -2.62 -13.48 -8.51
CA GLU A 135 -1.69 -14.04 -7.53
C GLU A 135 -0.53 -13.09 -7.22
N SER A 136 0.03 -12.45 -8.25
CA SER A 136 1.08 -11.45 -8.07
C SER A 136 0.58 -10.26 -7.25
N ILE A 137 -0.60 -9.70 -7.58
CA ILE A 137 -1.18 -8.57 -6.86
C ILE A 137 -1.45 -8.94 -5.40
N ILE A 138 -2.01 -10.12 -5.13
CA ILE A 138 -2.25 -10.61 -3.76
C ILE A 138 -0.95 -10.69 -2.98
N LYS A 139 0.07 -11.32 -3.57
CA LYS A 139 1.39 -11.51 -2.95
C LYS A 139 2.06 -10.16 -2.67
N ASP A 140 2.08 -9.27 -3.65
CA ASP A 140 2.70 -7.95 -3.52
C ASP A 140 2.00 -7.10 -2.48
N THR A 141 0.67 -7.14 -2.42
CA THR A 141 -0.10 -6.43 -1.38
C THR A 141 0.27 -6.90 0.02
N LYS A 142 0.40 -8.23 0.22
CA LYS A 142 0.86 -8.79 1.49
C LYS A 142 2.30 -8.37 1.81
N ASN A 143 3.18 -8.34 0.80
CA ASN A 143 4.57 -7.92 0.99
C ASN A 143 4.67 -6.46 1.40
N TYR A 144 3.92 -5.56 0.73
CA TYR A 144 3.89 -4.14 1.08
C TYR A 144 3.32 -3.91 2.48
N ALA A 145 2.25 -4.61 2.87
CA ALA A 145 1.73 -4.52 4.24
C ALA A 145 2.76 -5.01 5.28
N ASN A 146 3.49 -6.09 4.99
CA ASN A 146 4.54 -6.59 5.87
C ASN A 146 5.79 -5.70 5.93
N SER A 147 6.06 -4.92 4.88
CA SER A 147 7.21 -4.02 4.82
C SER A 147 6.97 -2.67 5.47
N LEU A 148 5.75 -2.35 5.92
CA LEU A 148 5.51 -1.21 6.80
C LEU A 148 6.15 -1.50 8.17
N ASN A 149 7.23 -0.79 8.48
CA ASN A 149 7.97 -0.97 9.74
C ASN A 149 8.73 0.29 10.16
N GLU A 150 8.94 0.47 11.46
CA GLU A 150 9.67 1.60 12.07
C GLU A 150 11.15 1.72 11.64
N ASN A 151 11.79 0.59 11.27
CA ASN A 151 13.22 0.53 10.94
C ASN A 151 13.55 0.85 9.48
N ILE A 152 12.55 1.08 8.64
CA ILE A 152 12.73 1.40 7.22
C ILE A 152 12.71 2.91 7.06
N ARG A 153 13.55 3.45 6.16
CA ARG A 153 13.60 4.90 5.90
C ARG A 153 12.21 5.41 5.55
N TYR A 154 11.83 6.55 6.13
CA TYR A 154 10.51 7.18 5.93
C TYR A 154 10.01 7.19 4.47
N GLU A 155 10.89 7.54 3.52
CA GLU A 155 10.57 7.55 2.09
C GLU A 155 10.24 6.16 1.51
N GLN A 156 10.92 5.10 1.95
CA GLN A 156 10.65 3.73 1.51
C GLN A 156 9.31 3.23 2.06
N ASN A 157 8.96 3.60 3.30
CA ASN A 157 7.65 3.29 3.86
C ASN A 157 6.53 4.00 3.11
N LYS A 158 6.73 5.27 2.74
CA LYS A 158 5.75 6.05 1.97
C LYS A 158 5.49 5.42 0.60
N GLU A 159 6.53 4.99 -0.09
CA GLU A 159 6.38 4.30 -1.38
C GLU A 159 5.69 2.93 -1.24
N ASN A 160 6.04 2.15 -0.21
CA ASN A 160 5.37 0.88 0.07
C ASN A 160 3.88 1.07 0.38
N LEU A 161 3.54 2.10 1.15
CA LEU A 161 2.17 2.45 1.50
C LEU A 161 1.37 2.87 0.27
N ARG A 162 1.96 3.70 -0.61
CA ARG A 162 1.35 4.07 -1.89
C ARG A 162 1.04 2.85 -2.75
N LYS A 163 2.02 1.95 -2.93
CA LYS A 163 1.85 0.71 -3.71
C LYS A 163 0.82 -0.23 -3.09
N TYR A 164 0.81 -0.31 -1.77
CA TYR A 164 -0.22 -1.03 -1.02
C TYR A 164 -1.63 -0.49 -1.34
N ILE A 165 -1.83 0.83 -1.25
CA ILE A 165 -3.11 1.49 -1.54
C ILE A 165 -3.54 1.26 -2.99
N GLU A 166 -2.63 1.39 -3.94
CA GLU A 166 -2.90 1.15 -5.36
C GLU A 166 -3.39 -0.28 -5.61
N ASN A 167 -2.72 -1.28 -5.02
CA ASN A 167 -3.14 -2.67 -5.13
C ASN A 167 -4.46 -2.93 -4.38
N HIS A 168 -4.68 -2.31 -3.22
CA HIS A 168 -5.93 -2.43 -2.49
C HIS A 168 -7.11 -1.98 -3.35
N ASN A 169 -7.00 -0.82 -4.01
CA ASN A 169 -8.03 -0.29 -4.91
C ASN A 169 -8.24 -1.19 -6.14
N ARG A 170 -7.17 -1.77 -6.70
CA ARG A 170 -7.29 -2.78 -7.77
C ARG A 170 -8.08 -3.99 -7.31
N ILE A 171 -7.76 -4.54 -6.14
CA ILE A 171 -8.47 -5.70 -5.57
C ILE A 171 -9.93 -5.37 -5.32
N GLN A 172 -10.25 -4.20 -4.76
CA GLN A 172 -11.64 -3.76 -4.61
C GLN A 172 -12.37 -3.70 -5.96
N THR A 173 -11.71 -3.16 -6.99
CA THR A 173 -12.27 -3.13 -8.35
C THR A 173 -12.55 -4.54 -8.86
N ILE A 174 -11.62 -5.49 -8.70
CA ILE A 174 -11.77 -6.90 -9.08
C ILE A 174 -12.96 -7.55 -8.35
N LEU A 175 -13.09 -7.32 -7.04
CA LEU A 175 -14.18 -7.88 -6.23
C LEU A 175 -15.57 -7.39 -6.66
N GLN A 176 -15.64 -6.23 -7.32
CA GLN A 176 -16.88 -5.71 -7.91
C GLN A 176 -17.18 -6.31 -9.31
N GLN A 177 -16.21 -6.99 -9.95
CA GLN A 177 -16.37 -7.59 -11.28
C GLN A 177 -16.81 -9.06 -11.21
N THR A 178 -18.11 -9.30 -11.13
CA THR A 178 -18.69 -10.66 -11.06
C THR A 178 -18.23 -11.61 -12.17
N LYS A 179 -18.04 -11.08 -13.39
CA LYS A 179 -17.53 -11.86 -14.54
C LYS A 179 -16.11 -12.37 -14.31
N ILE A 180 -15.23 -11.54 -13.76
CA ILE A 180 -13.88 -11.97 -13.39
C ILE A 180 -13.94 -13.04 -12.31
N LEU A 181 -14.73 -12.82 -11.24
CA LEU A 181 -14.84 -13.76 -10.12
C LEU A 181 -15.41 -15.13 -10.51
N ASN A 182 -16.29 -15.16 -11.51
CA ASN A 182 -16.84 -16.41 -12.04
C ASN A 182 -15.88 -17.11 -13.03
N PHE A 183 -14.95 -16.37 -13.62
CA PHE A 183 -14.03 -16.89 -14.63
C PHE A 183 -12.79 -17.55 -14.02
N ILE A 184 -12.32 -17.05 -12.88
CA ILE A 184 -11.14 -17.55 -12.18
C ILE A 184 -11.43 -18.78 -11.31
N ASP A 185 -10.38 -19.50 -10.94
CA ASP A 185 -10.47 -20.62 -10.02
C ASP A 185 -10.98 -20.22 -8.63
N LYS A 186 -11.74 -21.16 -8.03
CA LYS A 186 -12.34 -21.01 -6.69
C LYS A 186 -11.30 -20.66 -5.62
N ASN A 187 -10.08 -21.21 -5.72
CA ASN A 187 -9.03 -20.96 -4.73
C ASN A 187 -8.56 -19.51 -4.76
N ILE A 188 -8.33 -18.93 -5.95
CA ILE A 188 -7.92 -17.52 -6.09
C ILE A 188 -9.04 -16.59 -5.63
N ARG A 189 -10.29 -16.93 -5.96
CA ARG A 189 -11.45 -16.19 -5.46
C ARG A 189 -11.48 -16.14 -3.93
N ILE A 190 -11.32 -17.28 -3.25
CA ILE A 190 -11.28 -17.34 -1.78
C ILE A 190 -10.11 -16.49 -1.24
N LEU A 191 -8.95 -16.52 -1.89
CA LEU A 191 -7.81 -15.69 -1.50
C LEU A 191 -8.12 -14.19 -1.61
N LEU A 192 -8.76 -13.75 -2.69
CA LEU A 192 -9.16 -12.35 -2.87
C LEU A 192 -10.19 -11.90 -1.82
N GLU A 193 -11.23 -12.72 -1.59
CA GLU A 193 -12.31 -12.41 -0.64
C GLU A 193 -11.79 -12.32 0.80
N ASN A 194 -10.80 -13.13 1.19
CA ASN A 194 -10.22 -13.12 2.53
C ASN A 194 -9.07 -12.13 2.72
N LEU A 195 -8.54 -11.55 1.63
CA LEU A 195 -7.28 -10.81 1.64
C LEU A 195 -7.30 -9.62 2.61
N PHE A 196 -8.38 -8.84 2.63
CA PHE A 196 -8.45 -7.65 3.48
C PHE A 196 -8.45 -8.01 4.98
N GLY A 197 -9.11 -9.09 5.39
CA GLY A 197 -9.05 -9.57 6.76
C GLY A 197 -7.66 -10.11 7.15
N GLU A 198 -6.92 -10.68 6.20
CA GLU A 198 -5.52 -11.07 6.44
C GLU A 198 -4.58 -9.86 6.57
N ILE A 199 -4.76 -8.85 5.70
CA ILE A 199 -3.98 -7.61 5.76
C ILE A 199 -4.25 -6.86 7.06
N GLU A 200 -5.51 -6.76 7.47
CA GLU A 200 -5.88 -6.11 8.73
C GLU A 200 -5.14 -6.76 9.90
N LYS A 201 -5.08 -8.09 9.97
CA LYS A 201 -4.30 -8.81 11.00
C LYS A 201 -2.81 -8.51 10.94
N ILE A 202 -2.23 -8.42 9.73
CA ILE A 202 -0.83 -8.06 9.54
C ILE A 202 -0.57 -6.64 10.07
N LEU A 203 -1.38 -5.67 9.66
CA LEU A 203 -1.26 -4.27 10.07
C LEU A 203 -1.46 -4.11 11.59
N MET A 204 -2.46 -4.78 12.17
CA MET A 204 -2.68 -4.78 13.61
C MET A 204 -1.46 -5.28 14.39
N LYS A 205 -0.87 -6.41 13.97
CA LYS A 205 0.36 -6.92 14.59
C LYS A 205 1.51 -5.92 14.48
N LYS A 206 1.61 -5.20 13.35
CA LYS A 206 2.63 -4.17 13.16
C LYS A 206 2.44 -3.00 14.09
N PHE A 207 1.21 -2.49 14.24
CA PHE A 207 0.93 -1.41 15.16
C PHE A 207 1.24 -1.78 16.60
N PHE A 208 0.85 -2.97 17.06
CA PHE A 208 1.23 -3.43 18.40
C PHE A 208 2.75 -3.48 18.60
N ASN A 209 3.50 -3.98 17.62
CA ASN A 209 4.97 -3.99 17.71
C ASN A 209 5.55 -2.58 17.79
N ILE A 210 5.01 -1.63 17.01
CA ILE A 210 5.45 -0.22 17.03
C ILE A 210 5.15 0.41 18.40
N LEU A 211 3.95 0.21 18.93
CA LEU A 211 3.55 0.70 20.26
C LEU A 211 4.49 0.15 21.34
N GLN A 212 4.77 -1.16 21.31
CA GLN A 212 5.69 -1.80 22.26
C GLN A 212 7.13 -1.29 22.11
N SER A 213 7.58 -1.03 20.87
CA SER A 213 8.89 -0.44 20.60
C SER A 213 9.01 0.93 21.24
N ILE A 214 8.03 1.80 21.01
CA ILE A 214 7.94 3.13 21.64
C ILE A 214 8.06 2.99 23.16
N GLU A 215 7.26 2.13 23.80
CA GLU A 215 7.30 1.89 25.26
C GLU A 215 8.67 1.45 25.78
N ASN A 216 9.36 0.55 25.07
CA ASN A 216 10.69 0.09 25.46
C ASN A 216 11.72 1.24 25.44
N PHE A 217 11.62 2.14 24.45
CA PHE A 217 12.55 3.26 24.31
C PHE A 217 12.33 4.38 25.34
N PHE A 218 11.16 4.47 25.99
CA PHE A 218 10.98 5.34 27.17
C PHE A 218 12.02 5.04 28.25
N ASN A 219 12.33 3.76 28.49
CA ASN A 219 13.28 3.35 29.52
C ASN A 219 14.74 3.61 29.12
N GLN A 220 15.02 3.79 27.82
CA GLN A 220 16.36 4.00 27.27
C GLN A 220 16.69 5.48 27.02
N ASN A 221 15.78 6.41 27.37
CA ASN A 221 15.93 7.85 27.15
C ASN A 221 16.13 8.26 25.67
N ASN A 222 15.66 7.46 24.72
CA ASN A 222 15.77 7.79 23.30
C ASN A 222 14.58 8.65 22.84
N PHE A 223 14.55 9.89 23.29
CA PHE A 223 13.41 10.80 23.11
C PHE A 223 13.12 11.10 21.64
N LEU A 224 14.16 11.21 20.81
CA LEU A 224 14.00 11.47 19.38
C LEU A 224 13.30 10.31 18.67
N PHE A 225 13.67 9.07 19.01
CA PHE A 225 13.01 7.89 18.46
C PHE A 225 11.54 7.86 18.84
N ILE A 226 11.22 8.07 20.13
CA ILE A 226 9.84 8.06 20.65
C ILE A 226 8.95 9.04 19.86
N GLU A 227 9.39 10.29 19.71
CA GLU A 227 8.61 11.31 19.00
C GLU A 227 8.42 10.97 17.52
N LYS A 228 9.51 10.65 16.81
CA LYS A 228 9.45 10.35 15.37
C LYS A 228 8.64 9.11 15.06
N THR A 229 8.77 8.06 15.86
CA THR A 229 8.03 6.82 15.69
C THR A 229 6.55 7.02 15.98
N MET A 230 6.21 7.87 16.96
CA MET A 230 4.81 8.24 17.24
C MET A 230 4.18 9.05 16.10
N GLU A 231 4.89 10.05 15.56
CA GLU A 231 4.43 10.81 14.39
C GLU A 231 4.20 9.89 13.18
N TYR A 232 5.16 9.02 12.89
CA TYR A 232 5.04 8.02 11.83
C TYR A 232 3.81 7.12 12.02
N LEU A 233 3.57 6.64 13.24
CA LEU A 233 2.40 5.81 13.54
C LEU A 233 1.09 6.57 13.30
N ILE A 234 1.00 7.82 13.73
CA ILE A 234 -0.19 8.67 13.55
C ILE A 234 -0.45 8.89 12.05
N ASP A 235 0.57 9.24 11.28
CA ASP A 235 0.44 9.47 9.84
C ASP A 235 0.02 8.20 9.11
N LEU A 236 0.65 7.06 9.43
CA LEU A 236 0.30 5.77 8.84
C LEU A 236 -1.16 5.37 9.12
N LEU A 237 -1.63 5.58 10.35
CA LEU A 237 -3.02 5.30 10.71
C LEU A 237 -3.99 6.23 9.99
N LYS A 238 -3.65 7.51 9.85
CA LYS A 238 -4.47 8.47 9.13
C LYS A 238 -4.63 8.07 7.66
N GLU A 239 -3.55 7.65 7.00
CA GLU A 239 -3.60 7.19 5.60
C GLU A 239 -4.39 5.87 5.44
N LEU A 240 -4.42 5.01 6.45
CA LEU A 240 -5.14 3.74 6.41
C LEU A 240 -6.59 3.80 6.91
N ASN A 241 -7.00 4.90 7.53
CA ASN A 241 -8.32 5.03 8.17
C ASN A 241 -9.50 4.94 7.19
N ASP A 242 -9.27 5.27 5.91
CA ASP A 242 -10.27 5.11 4.85
C ASP A 242 -10.49 3.64 4.45
N TYR A 243 -9.56 2.75 4.83
CA TYR A 243 -9.54 1.34 4.45
C TYR A 243 -9.85 0.40 5.61
N TYR A 244 -9.37 0.72 6.82
CA TYR A 244 -9.52 -0.11 8.01
C TYR A 244 -9.82 0.74 9.23
N LYS A 245 -10.61 0.17 10.16
CA LYS A 245 -10.88 0.77 11.46
C LYS A 245 -10.11 0.03 12.54
N PHE A 246 -9.00 0.63 12.97
CA PHE A 246 -8.15 0.05 14.02
C PHE A 246 -8.62 0.48 15.43
N GLU A 247 -9.89 0.23 15.77
CA GLU A 247 -10.50 0.67 17.04
C GLU A 247 -9.74 0.15 18.26
N SER A 248 -9.23 -1.10 18.20
CA SER A 248 -8.58 -1.77 19.32
C SER A 248 -7.23 -1.19 19.75
N ILE A 249 -6.63 -0.27 18.99
CA ILE A 249 -5.36 0.40 19.35
C ILE A 249 -5.53 1.90 19.58
N GLN A 250 -6.73 2.46 19.37
CA GLN A 250 -6.95 3.90 19.53
C GLN A 250 -6.69 4.34 20.97
N ASP A 251 -7.15 3.58 21.94
CA ASP A 251 -6.93 3.88 23.36
C ASP A 251 -5.44 3.86 23.71
N ASP A 252 -4.70 2.85 23.23
CA ASP A 252 -3.25 2.73 23.45
C ASP A 252 -2.48 3.93 22.85
N ILE A 253 -2.87 4.38 21.66
CA ILE A 253 -2.29 5.55 20.99
C ILE A 253 -2.57 6.82 21.79
N ILE A 254 -3.81 6.99 22.28
CA ILE A 254 -4.18 8.16 23.09
C ILE A 254 -3.39 8.16 24.40
N GLN A 255 -3.28 7.01 25.07
CA GLN A 255 -2.50 6.86 26.29
C GLN A 255 -1.02 7.18 26.06
N LEU A 256 -0.41 6.61 25.02
CA LEU A 256 0.97 6.89 24.65
C LEU A 256 1.19 8.35 24.28
N LYS A 257 0.29 8.97 23.52
CA LYS A 257 0.38 10.40 23.20
C LYS A 257 0.35 11.27 24.46
N THR A 258 -0.54 10.95 25.41
CA THR A 258 -0.58 11.63 26.70
C THR A 258 0.73 11.44 27.46
N ARG A 259 1.28 10.23 27.50
CA ARG A 259 2.56 9.95 28.16
C ARG A 259 3.73 10.69 27.50
N ILE A 260 3.82 10.70 26.17
CA ILE A 260 4.83 11.47 25.40
C ILE A 260 4.70 12.98 25.67
N SER A 261 3.48 13.48 25.89
CA SER A 261 3.27 14.88 26.26
C SER A 261 3.73 15.21 27.69
N GLN A 262 3.68 14.22 28.59
CA GLN A 262 4.12 14.33 29.99
C GLN A 262 5.61 14.05 30.18
N LEU A 263 6.24 13.39 29.21
CA LEU A 263 7.64 12.99 29.25
C LEU A 263 8.63 14.13 29.61
N PRO A 264 8.48 15.38 29.15
CA PRO A 264 9.27 16.51 29.64
C PRO A 264 9.27 16.65 31.18
N ASN A 265 8.11 16.52 31.81
CA ASN A 265 7.96 16.60 33.26
C ASN A 265 8.51 15.34 33.96
N GLU A 266 8.30 14.16 33.38
CA GLU A 266 8.85 12.90 33.89
C GLU A 266 10.39 12.94 33.92
N ILE A 267 11.03 13.50 32.88
CA ILE A 267 12.49 13.67 32.83
C ILE A 267 12.96 14.57 33.99
N LEU A 268 12.31 15.71 34.23
CA LEU A 268 12.70 16.62 35.32
C LEU A 268 12.55 16.00 36.71
N GLN A 269 11.54 15.15 36.89
CA GLN A 269 11.31 14.45 38.16
C GLN A 269 12.27 13.28 38.36
N LYS A 270 12.52 12.51 37.28
CA LYS A 270 13.41 11.35 37.30
C LYS A 270 14.85 11.74 37.54
N TYR A 271 15.32 12.83 36.91
CA TYR A 271 16.72 13.23 36.97
C TYR A 271 16.92 14.42 37.90
N ASP A 272 17.21 14.14 39.17
CA ASP A 272 17.50 15.19 40.14
C ASP A 272 18.93 15.76 40.04
N PHE A 273 19.88 14.94 39.59
CA PHE A 273 21.32 15.21 39.49
C PHE A 273 21.90 15.97 40.70
N THR A 274 21.42 15.66 41.91
CA THR A 274 21.94 16.27 43.14
C THR A 274 23.12 15.51 43.73
N ASP A 275 23.21 14.19 43.47
CA ASP A 275 24.28 13.34 44.01
C ASP A 275 25.34 13.05 42.95
N LEU A 276 26.52 13.67 43.10
CA LEU A 276 27.65 13.52 42.18
C LEU A 276 28.15 12.06 42.07
N ASN A 277 27.98 11.25 43.11
CA ASN A 277 28.43 9.85 43.08
C ASN A 277 27.63 9.00 42.09
N LYS A 278 26.40 9.43 41.74
CA LYS A 278 25.53 8.71 40.81
C LYS A 278 25.84 9.00 39.35
N TYR A 279 26.66 10.01 39.05
CA TYR A 279 26.92 10.44 37.67
C TYR A 279 27.57 9.35 36.81
N VAL A 280 28.30 8.40 37.42
CA VAL A 280 28.86 7.24 36.71
C VAL A 280 27.80 6.27 36.18
N ASN A 281 26.68 6.13 36.90
CA ASN A 281 25.59 5.23 36.54
C ASN A 281 24.52 5.95 35.73
N GLU A 282 24.33 7.25 35.99
CA GLU A 282 23.33 8.11 35.35
C GLU A 282 24.02 9.41 34.91
N SER A 283 24.75 9.31 33.81
CA SER A 283 25.52 10.42 33.22
C SER A 283 24.59 11.58 32.83
N PRO A 284 24.74 12.78 33.44
CA PRO A 284 23.98 13.95 33.02
C PRO A 284 24.30 14.38 31.59
N LYS A 285 25.52 14.10 31.11
CA LYS A 285 25.93 14.32 29.72
C LYS A 285 25.02 13.59 28.75
N ASP A 286 24.76 12.31 28.97
CA ASP A 286 23.99 11.47 28.04
C ASP A 286 22.55 11.96 27.91
N VAL A 287 21.91 12.30 29.04
CA VAL A 287 20.55 12.85 29.06
C VAL A 287 20.49 14.21 28.35
N CYS A 288 21.46 15.10 28.62
CA CYS A 288 21.54 16.41 27.97
C CYS A 288 21.80 16.30 26.46
N GLU A 289 22.62 15.35 26.01
CA GLU A 289 22.84 15.08 24.59
C GLU A 289 21.56 14.61 23.90
N GLN A 290 20.81 13.69 24.49
CA GLN A 290 19.52 13.24 23.96
C GLN A 290 18.50 14.38 23.90
N LEU A 291 18.41 15.20 24.95
CA LEU A 291 17.54 16.38 25.00
C LEU A 291 17.90 17.41 23.92
N LYS A 292 19.20 17.65 23.73
CA LYS A 292 19.70 18.55 22.69
C LYS A 292 19.40 18.01 21.30
N LEU A 293 19.61 16.71 21.08
CA LEU A 293 19.31 16.03 19.83
C LEU A 293 17.83 16.09 19.47
N VAL A 294 16.93 15.78 20.41
CA VAL A 294 15.48 15.84 20.14
C VAL A 294 15.02 17.30 19.94
N SER A 295 15.59 18.26 20.67
CA SER A 295 15.26 19.68 20.49
C SER A 295 15.68 20.24 19.13
N SER A 296 16.86 19.85 18.61
CA SER A 296 17.35 20.28 17.31
C SER A 296 16.58 19.67 16.13
N ASN A 297 15.80 18.62 16.39
CA ASN A 297 14.94 17.94 15.42
C ASN A 297 13.48 18.48 15.41
N GLY A 298 13.21 19.62 16.05
CA GLY A 298 11.92 20.31 15.96
C GLY A 298 11.00 20.17 17.17
N TYR A 299 11.37 19.37 18.18
CA TYR A 299 10.57 19.17 19.38
C TYR A 299 10.94 20.19 20.48
N SER A 300 10.42 21.42 20.34
CA SER A 300 10.79 22.56 21.19
C SER A 300 10.51 22.40 22.69
N LYS A 301 9.56 21.53 23.07
CA LYS A 301 9.24 21.22 24.48
C LYS A 301 10.46 20.70 25.25
N TYR A 302 11.40 20.02 24.59
CA TYR A 302 12.62 19.50 25.19
C TYR A 302 13.71 20.56 25.40
N THR A 303 13.66 21.67 24.64
CA THR A 303 14.61 22.79 24.79
C THR A 303 14.51 23.41 26.18
N GLN A 304 13.28 23.55 26.70
CA GLN A 304 13.07 24.11 28.04
C GLN A 304 13.61 23.19 29.13
N ILE A 305 13.38 21.88 28.98
CA ILE A 305 13.88 20.85 29.91
C ILE A 305 15.41 20.82 29.92
N TYR A 306 16.03 20.82 28.72
CA TYR A 306 17.47 20.90 28.58
C TYR A 306 18.05 22.09 29.37
N ARG A 307 17.49 23.29 29.17
CA ARG A 307 17.95 24.51 29.88
C ARG A 307 17.83 24.39 31.38
N GLN A 308 16.70 23.88 31.89
CA GLN A 308 16.48 23.71 33.32
C GLN A 308 17.46 22.71 33.94
N ILE A 309 17.72 21.60 33.27
CA ILE A 309 18.69 20.59 33.74
C ILE A 309 20.10 21.18 33.74
N ILE A 310 20.51 21.88 32.68
CA ILE A 310 21.82 22.54 32.61
C ILE A 310 22.00 23.56 33.73
N GLU A 311 20.99 24.40 33.99
CA GLU A 311 21.04 25.37 35.10
C GLU A 311 21.12 24.68 36.46
N LYS A 312 20.38 23.59 36.66
CA LYS A 312 20.42 22.80 37.89
C LYS A 312 21.78 22.17 38.11
N LEU A 313 22.33 21.52 37.09
CA LEU A 313 23.68 20.94 37.09
C LEU A 313 24.73 22.01 37.41
N ARG A 314 24.65 23.17 36.76
CA ARG A 314 25.57 24.29 37.00
C ARG A 314 25.53 24.76 38.45
N LYS A 315 24.33 24.97 39.01
CA LYS A 315 24.16 25.43 40.41
C LYS A 315 24.67 24.38 41.40
N ASN A 316 24.26 23.11 41.24
CA ASN A 316 24.66 22.02 42.11
C ASN A 316 26.18 21.83 42.08
N PHE A 317 26.77 21.71 40.88
CA PHE A 317 28.20 21.46 40.73
C PHE A 317 29.06 22.63 41.25
N SER A 318 28.63 23.88 41.02
CA SER A 318 29.31 25.05 41.59
C SER A 318 29.25 25.07 43.13
N SER A 319 28.11 24.71 43.72
CA SER A 319 27.97 24.58 45.17
C SER A 319 28.91 23.50 45.74
N GLU A 320 28.99 22.36 45.07
CA GLU A 320 29.86 21.24 45.48
C GLU A 320 31.35 21.60 45.36
N ILE A 321 31.78 22.30 44.30
CA ILE A 321 33.14 22.84 44.17
C ILE A 321 33.46 23.78 45.35
N ASN A 322 32.58 24.74 45.63
CA ASN A 322 32.79 25.71 46.70
C ASN A 322 32.86 25.03 48.07
N TYR A 323 32.00 24.04 48.31
CA TYR A 323 32.03 23.24 49.53
C TYR A 323 33.33 22.43 49.64
N GLY A 324 33.74 21.75 48.57
CA GLY A 324 34.97 20.95 48.52
C GLY A 324 36.25 21.78 48.73
N LYS A 325 36.32 23.00 48.19
CA LYS A 325 37.46 23.91 48.40
C LYS A 325 37.57 24.36 49.86
N ASN A 326 36.44 24.62 50.52
CA ASN A 326 36.37 25.23 51.85
C ASN A 326 36.30 24.24 53.02
N ILE A 327 36.11 22.95 52.76
CA ILE A 327 36.05 21.94 53.83
C ILE A 327 37.45 21.64 54.40
N THR A 328 37.59 21.72 55.72
CA THR A 328 38.86 21.47 56.45
C THR A 328 38.95 20.05 57.04
N SER A 329 38.00 19.18 56.73
CA SER A 329 37.86 17.85 57.35
C SER A 329 38.75 16.77 56.72
N PHE A 330 38.95 15.66 57.45
CA PHE A 330 39.63 14.43 57.00
C PHE A 330 39.11 13.86 55.66
N ASN A 331 37.87 14.19 55.26
CA ASN A 331 37.24 13.68 54.03
C ASN A 331 37.43 14.61 52.80
N ARG A 332 38.24 15.67 52.91
CA ARG A 332 38.43 16.66 51.83
C ARG A 332 38.92 16.02 50.54
N SER A 333 39.97 15.21 50.57
CA SER A 333 40.54 14.57 49.37
C SER A 333 39.58 13.60 48.70
N MET A 334 38.75 12.89 49.49
CA MET A 334 37.69 12.03 48.96
C MET A 334 36.62 12.87 48.24
N LYS A 335 36.16 13.97 48.85
CA LYS A 335 35.16 14.85 48.24
C LYS A 335 35.67 15.52 46.95
N LEU A 336 36.92 15.98 46.96
CA LEU A 336 37.58 16.56 45.78
C LEU A 336 37.76 15.53 44.66
N THR A 337 38.09 14.27 45.00
CA THR A 337 38.13 13.17 44.04
C THR A 337 36.75 12.94 43.39
N ILE A 338 35.68 12.89 44.19
CA ILE A 338 34.31 12.75 43.68
C ILE A 338 33.96 13.91 42.73
N ILE A 339 34.31 15.15 43.07
CA ILE A 339 34.04 16.32 42.21
C ILE A 339 34.83 16.23 40.90
N ARG A 340 36.11 15.89 40.97
CA ARG A 340 36.97 15.72 39.78
C ARG A 340 36.40 14.63 38.87
N ASP A 341 36.05 13.48 39.43
CA ASP A 341 35.58 12.34 38.65
C ASP A 341 34.17 12.60 38.08
N ALA A 342 33.29 13.25 38.84
CA ALA A 342 31.97 13.67 38.37
C ALA A 342 32.05 14.68 37.20
N SER A 343 33.12 15.49 37.12
CA SER A 343 33.29 16.47 36.04
C SER A 343 33.34 15.85 34.65
N TYR A 344 33.83 14.62 34.51
CA TYR A 344 33.89 13.90 33.23
C TYR A 344 32.50 13.54 32.66
N TYR A 345 31.48 13.48 33.53
CA TYR A 345 30.11 13.14 33.17
C TYR A 345 29.22 14.37 32.98
N LEU A 346 29.77 15.57 33.12
CA LEU A 346 29.03 16.80 32.80
C LEU A 346 28.91 16.99 31.28
N PRO A 347 27.85 17.66 30.81
CA PRO A 347 27.77 18.15 29.43
C PRO A 347 28.96 19.05 29.08
N ASP A 348 29.44 18.98 27.83
CA ASP A 348 30.66 19.67 27.38
C ASP A 348 30.66 21.19 27.68
N GLU A 349 29.50 21.84 27.61
CA GLU A 349 29.35 23.25 27.95
C GLU A 349 29.65 23.55 29.42
N LEU A 350 29.27 22.65 30.35
CA LEU A 350 29.59 22.78 31.76
C LEU A 350 31.04 22.36 32.06
N GLN A 351 31.57 21.35 31.36
CA GLN A 351 32.98 20.99 31.46
C GLN A 351 33.89 22.18 31.14
N ASN A 352 33.56 22.93 30.08
CA ASN A 352 34.30 24.13 29.70
C ASN A 352 34.19 25.25 30.76
N ILE A 353 33.01 25.42 31.36
CA ILE A 353 32.80 26.42 32.42
C ILE A 353 33.64 26.12 33.67
N PHE A 354 33.71 24.85 34.08
CA PHE A 354 34.39 24.45 35.32
C PHE A 354 35.84 24.01 35.12
N ARG A 355 36.38 24.09 33.91
CA ARG A 355 37.72 23.58 33.57
C ARG A 355 38.81 24.04 34.52
N ASN A 356 38.88 25.35 34.76
CA ASN A 356 39.92 25.93 35.63
C ASN A 356 39.76 25.49 37.09
N ASP A 357 38.52 25.39 37.58
CA ASP A 357 38.23 24.90 38.93
C ASP A 357 38.65 23.44 39.11
N ILE A 358 38.41 22.59 38.10
CA ILE A 358 38.81 21.18 38.11
C ILE A 358 40.33 21.02 37.99
N GLU A 359 41.00 21.86 37.21
CA GLU A 359 42.47 21.91 37.13
C GLU A 359 43.07 22.28 38.50
N GLU A 360 42.51 23.27 39.19
CA GLU A 360 42.91 23.65 40.55
C GLU A 360 42.70 22.50 41.56
N ILE A 361 41.51 21.87 41.56
CA ILE A 361 41.21 20.71 42.39
C ILE A 361 42.20 19.57 42.14
N SER A 362 42.53 19.31 40.88
CA SER A 362 43.50 18.28 40.49
C SER A 362 44.91 18.59 41.01
N GLN A 363 45.31 19.86 41.06
CA GLN A 363 46.58 20.27 41.64
C GLN A 363 46.59 20.11 43.17
N ILE A 364 45.50 20.44 43.86
CA ILE A 364 45.34 20.25 45.31
C ILE A 364 45.51 18.76 45.64
N LEU A 365 44.77 17.90 44.94
CA LEU A 365 44.85 16.45 45.12
C LEU A 365 46.26 15.90 44.87
N ARG A 366 46.98 16.40 43.86
CA ARG A 366 48.39 16.03 43.64
C ARG A 366 49.28 16.46 44.81
N LYS A 367 49.14 17.70 45.30
CA LYS A 367 49.94 18.20 46.44
C LYS A 367 49.68 17.40 47.72
N GLU A 368 48.43 17.00 47.97
CA GLU A 368 48.06 16.18 49.12
C GLU A 368 48.60 14.73 49.02
N VAL A 369 48.76 14.18 47.81
CA VAL A 369 49.41 12.86 47.59
C VAL A 369 50.95 12.93 47.71
N TYR A 370 51.55 14.11 47.48
CA TYR A 370 53.01 14.32 47.55
C TYR A 370 53.51 14.92 48.88
N MET A 371 52.67 15.00 49.92
CA MET A 371 53.12 15.21 51.30
C MET A 371 53.17 13.86 52.04
N PRO A 372 54.27 13.08 51.94
CA PRO A 372 54.54 12.07 52.95
C PRO A 372 54.79 12.79 54.28
N ASP A 373 54.26 12.21 55.35
CA ASP A 373 54.40 12.66 56.73
C ASP A 373 55.81 13.19 57.04
N TYR A 374 55.97 14.52 57.04
CA TYR A 374 57.15 15.21 57.56
C TYR A 374 56.74 16.12 58.70
N PHE A 375 56.08 15.57 59.72
CA PHE A 375 56.10 16.12 61.08
C PHE A 375 55.90 14.97 62.08
N TYR A 376 57.01 14.48 62.63
CA TYR A 376 57.07 13.92 63.98
C TYR A 376 57.21 15.07 64.97
#